data_AF-A0A4Q7E7S2-F1
#
_entry.id   AF-A0A4Q7E7S2-F1
#
_cell.length_a   1.000
_cell.length_b   1.000
_cell.length_c   1.000
_cell.angle_alpha   90.00
_cell.angle_beta   90.00
_cell.angle_gamma   90.00
#
_symmetry.space_group_name_H-M   'P 1'
#
loop_
_entity.id
_entity.type
_entity.pdbx_description
1 polymer ?
#
loop_
_entity_poly.entity_id
_entity_poly.type
_entity_poly.pdbx_seq_one_letter_code
_entity_poly.pdbx_strand_id
1 'polypeptide(L)'
;MLGIGIADGETYSPAQPTWPALCFAGDNRAQIVAEGNCPMGTQQAVAGNQQLVANGVAVPFDFSDRAYARVMAVVSADGNELSLVVVDGKQPHYSEGATLTQLTEMALNLNADAALNLDGGGSTTLIIETSSGSQPLNAPIHTKWPLRQRPVANNLGIRAQPPN
;
A
#
# COMPACT_ATOMS: atom_id res chain seq x y z
N MET A 1 -1.03 3.37 -15.30
CA MET A 1 -0.49 2.85 -14.03
C MET A 1 0.89 2.31 -14.28
N LEU A 2 1.82 2.44 -13.33
CA LEU A 2 3.13 1.77 -13.42
C LEU A 2 3.05 0.46 -12.63
N GLY A 3 3.58 -0.61 -13.21
CA GLY A 3 3.46 -1.96 -12.67
C GLY A 3 2.09 -2.62 -12.90
N ILE A 4 1.95 -3.84 -12.38
CA ILE A 4 0.78 -4.69 -12.58
C ILE A 4 -0.47 -4.12 -11.88
N GLY A 5 -1.61 -4.22 -12.56
CA GLY A 5 -2.92 -3.90 -12.02
C GLY A 5 -3.91 -4.96 -12.46
N ILE A 6 -4.47 -5.70 -11.51
CA ILE A 6 -5.49 -6.73 -11.77
C ILE A 6 -6.74 -6.36 -10.97
N ALA A 7 -7.90 -6.45 -11.62
CA ALA A 7 -9.19 -6.35 -10.95
C ALA A 7 -10.12 -7.45 -11.47
N ASP A 8 -10.75 -8.18 -10.56
CA ASP A 8 -11.66 -9.29 -10.84
C ASP A 8 -11.07 -10.37 -11.78
N GLY A 9 -9.75 -10.59 -11.67
CA GLY A 9 -8.99 -11.52 -12.52
C GLY A 9 -8.60 -10.97 -13.89
N GLU A 10 -9.06 -9.76 -14.26
CA GLU A 10 -8.69 -9.08 -15.50
C GLU A 10 -7.46 -8.20 -15.29
N THR A 11 -6.50 -8.26 -16.22
CA THR A 11 -5.29 -7.43 -16.17
C THR A 11 -5.53 -6.09 -16.89
N TYR A 12 -5.42 -4.99 -16.15
CA TYR A 12 -5.58 -3.61 -16.65
C TYR A 12 -4.24 -2.94 -16.96
N SER A 13 -3.17 -3.35 -16.29
CA SER A 13 -1.80 -2.95 -16.63
C SER A 13 -0.83 -4.10 -16.43
N PRO A 14 0.15 -4.26 -17.34
CA PRO A 14 1.09 -5.38 -17.28
C PRO A 14 2.10 -5.21 -16.15
N ALA A 15 2.65 -6.33 -15.67
CA ALA A 15 3.83 -6.31 -14.80
C ALA A 15 5.00 -5.59 -15.49
N GLN A 16 5.81 -4.93 -14.68
CA GLN A 16 7.05 -4.31 -15.13
C GLN A 16 8.20 -4.93 -14.33
N PRO A 17 9.35 -5.21 -14.97
CA PRO A 17 10.54 -5.65 -14.26
C PRO A 17 10.82 -4.71 -13.08
N THR A 18 11.25 -5.28 -11.95
CA THR A 18 11.62 -4.55 -10.72
C THR A 18 10.49 -3.82 -9.99
N TRP A 19 9.23 -3.92 -10.43
CA TRP A 19 8.09 -3.36 -9.70
C TRP A 19 7.42 -4.43 -8.84
N PRO A 20 7.58 -4.41 -7.51
CA PRO A 20 6.90 -5.35 -6.65
C PRO A 20 5.39 -5.12 -6.64
N ALA A 21 4.62 -6.16 -6.32
CA ALA A 21 3.17 -6.09 -6.29
C ALA A 21 2.57 -6.80 -5.09
N LEU A 22 1.46 -6.27 -4.60
CA LEU A 22 0.54 -6.93 -3.68
C LEU A 22 -0.53 -7.64 -4.51
N CYS A 23 -0.63 -8.96 -4.36
CA CYS A 23 -1.55 -9.81 -5.10
C CYS A 23 -2.51 -10.49 -4.11
N PHE A 24 -3.77 -10.63 -4.49
CA PHE A 24 -4.80 -11.34 -3.72
C PHE A 24 -5.32 -12.52 -4.52
N ALA A 25 -5.25 -13.72 -3.94
CA ALA A 25 -5.84 -14.92 -4.51
C ALA A 25 -7.37 -14.94 -4.34
N GLY A 26 -8.06 -15.84 -5.06
CA GLY A 26 -9.52 -15.98 -4.98
C GLY A 26 -10.07 -16.42 -3.61
N ASP A 27 -9.22 -16.93 -2.72
CA ASP A 27 -9.54 -17.24 -1.33
C ASP A 27 -9.19 -16.10 -0.35
N ASN A 28 -8.96 -14.89 -0.88
CA ASN A 28 -8.58 -13.67 -0.15
C ASN A 28 -7.20 -13.71 0.53
N ARG A 29 -6.36 -14.71 0.27
CA ARG A 29 -4.97 -14.67 0.74
C ARG A 29 -4.16 -13.60 0.01
N ALA A 30 -3.48 -12.77 0.77
CA ALA A 30 -2.56 -11.75 0.29
C ALA A 30 -1.14 -12.33 0.15
N GLN A 31 -0.40 -11.84 -0.84
CA GLN A 31 1.03 -12.11 -1.01
C GLN A 31 1.72 -10.93 -1.68
N ILE A 32 2.99 -10.70 -1.36
CA ILE A 32 3.82 -9.69 -2.01
C ILE A 32 4.87 -10.39 -2.87
N VAL A 33 4.95 -10.01 -4.14
CA VAL A 33 5.93 -10.52 -5.11
C VAL A 33 6.91 -9.43 -5.52
N ALA A 34 8.20 -9.74 -5.60
CA ALA A 34 9.26 -8.75 -5.87
C ALA A 34 9.25 -8.18 -7.30
N GLU A 35 8.84 -8.97 -8.29
CA GLU A 35 8.93 -8.61 -9.72
C GLU A 35 7.56 -8.36 -10.38
N GLY A 36 6.51 -8.25 -9.58
CA GLY A 36 5.15 -7.98 -10.08
C GLY A 36 4.49 -9.17 -10.78
N ASN A 37 5.16 -10.31 -10.85
CA ASN A 37 4.64 -11.56 -11.41
C ASN A 37 3.67 -12.21 -10.43
N CYS A 38 2.43 -11.71 -10.37
CA CYS A 38 1.38 -12.29 -9.54
C CYS A 38 1.06 -13.72 -10.00
N PRO A 39 0.83 -14.67 -9.08
CA PRO A 39 0.47 -16.05 -9.44
C PRO A 39 -0.83 -16.16 -10.24
N MET A 40 -0.94 -17.24 -11.01
CA MET A 40 -2.17 -17.60 -11.72
C MET A 40 -3.35 -17.71 -10.73
N GLY A 41 -4.51 -17.18 -11.11
CA GLY A 41 -5.69 -17.13 -10.22
C GLY A 41 -5.69 -15.96 -9.24
N THR A 42 -4.76 -15.00 -9.38
CA THR A 42 -4.85 -13.71 -8.70
C THR A 42 -6.09 -12.95 -9.15
N GLN A 43 -6.94 -12.54 -8.20
CA GLN A 43 -8.16 -11.80 -8.46
C GLN A 43 -7.94 -10.29 -8.41
N GLN A 44 -7.09 -9.81 -7.50
CA GLN A 44 -6.79 -8.39 -7.35
C GLN A 44 -5.28 -8.20 -7.26
N ALA A 45 -4.74 -7.17 -7.90
CA ALA A 45 -3.33 -6.83 -7.73
C ALA A 45 -3.08 -5.33 -7.87
N VAL A 46 -2.16 -4.83 -7.06
CA VAL A 46 -1.67 -3.46 -7.15
C VAL A 46 -0.15 -3.42 -7.00
N ALA A 47 0.51 -2.73 -7.91
CA ALA A 47 1.95 -2.50 -7.83
C ALA A 47 2.30 -1.48 -6.73
N GLY A 48 3.41 -1.76 -6.04
CA GLY A 48 4.13 -0.81 -5.22
C GLY A 48 5.49 -0.49 -5.85
N ASN A 49 6.29 0.34 -5.20
CA ASN A 49 7.60 0.75 -5.74
C ASN A 49 8.79 0.14 -5.00
N GLN A 50 8.60 -0.37 -3.78
CA GLN A 50 9.69 -0.94 -2.98
C GLN A 50 9.15 -1.98 -2.00
N GLN A 51 9.71 -3.19 -2.06
CA GLN A 51 9.54 -4.19 -1.01
C GLN A 51 10.49 -3.86 0.14
N LEU A 52 9.95 -3.77 1.36
CA LEU A 52 10.68 -3.36 2.56
C LEU A 52 11.03 -4.56 3.45
N VAL A 53 10.17 -5.58 3.47
CA VAL A 53 10.38 -6.83 4.21
C VAL A 53 10.07 -8.01 3.29
N ALA A 54 10.88 -9.05 3.37
CA ALA A 54 10.70 -10.33 2.70
C ALA A 54 11.13 -11.48 3.61
N ASN A 55 10.27 -12.51 3.75
CA ASN A 55 10.49 -13.66 4.64
C ASN A 55 10.85 -13.24 6.08
N GLY A 56 10.17 -12.21 6.60
CA GLY A 56 10.41 -11.68 7.94
C GLY A 56 11.68 -10.84 8.12
N VAL A 57 12.40 -10.54 7.04
CA VAL A 57 13.68 -9.82 7.10
C VAL A 57 13.63 -8.52 6.27
N ALA A 58 14.23 -7.47 6.80
CA ALA A 58 14.38 -6.20 6.09
C ALA A 58 15.15 -6.37 4.77
N VAL A 59 14.65 -5.75 3.71
CA VAL A 59 15.28 -5.75 2.38
C VAL A 59 15.97 -4.40 2.15
N PRO A 60 17.23 -4.37 1.69
CA PRO A 60 17.90 -3.13 1.34
C PRO A 60 17.17 -2.38 0.21
N PHE A 61 17.20 -1.05 0.27
CA PHE A 61 16.64 -0.16 -0.75
C PHE A 61 17.64 0.94 -1.11
N ASP A 62 17.62 1.37 -2.37
CA ASP A 62 18.55 2.37 -2.94
C ASP A 62 17.91 3.77 -3.10
N PHE A 63 16.75 3.98 -2.46
CA PHE A 63 16.03 5.25 -2.51
C PHE A 63 16.48 6.22 -1.42
N SER A 64 16.34 7.51 -1.70
CA SER A 64 16.54 8.59 -0.73
C SER A 64 15.65 8.38 0.50
N ASP A 65 16.27 8.14 1.66
CA ASP A 65 15.59 7.87 2.92
C ASP A 65 15.07 9.15 3.59
N ARG A 66 14.20 9.87 2.89
CA ARG A 66 13.56 11.11 3.38
C ARG A 66 12.15 10.84 3.89
N ALA A 67 11.75 11.63 4.88
CA ALA A 67 10.41 11.61 5.41
C ALA A 67 9.41 12.12 4.35
N TYR A 68 8.39 11.31 4.10
CA TYR A 68 7.26 11.64 3.24
C TYR A 68 5.97 11.05 3.82
N ALA A 69 4.81 11.49 3.31
CA ALA A 69 3.59 10.74 3.53
C ALA A 69 3.71 9.37 2.83
N ARG A 70 3.21 8.30 3.45
CA ARG A 70 3.41 6.92 3.00
C ARG A 70 2.12 6.11 3.08
N VAL A 71 2.05 5.08 2.24
CA VAL A 71 1.11 3.98 2.38
C VAL A 71 1.92 2.70 2.27
N MET A 72 1.74 1.77 3.21
CA MET A 72 2.42 0.48 3.23
C MET A 72 1.41 -0.64 3.47
N ALA A 73 1.56 -1.72 2.71
CA ALA A 73 0.88 -2.99 2.98
C ALA A 73 1.84 -3.92 3.72
N VAL A 74 1.35 -4.57 4.77
CA VAL A 74 2.08 -5.57 5.57
C VAL A 74 1.26 -6.86 5.58
N VAL A 75 1.91 -7.97 5.25
CA VAL A 75 1.28 -9.28 5.07
C VAL A 75 1.90 -10.28 6.04
N SER A 76 1.06 -11.08 6.71
CA SER A 76 1.47 -12.20 7.57
C SER A 76 2.02 -13.37 6.75
N ALA A 77 2.78 -14.26 7.41
CA ALA A 77 3.41 -15.41 6.74
C ALA A 77 2.40 -16.38 6.07
N ASP A 78 1.19 -16.47 6.60
CA ASP A 78 0.10 -17.30 6.04
C ASP A 78 -0.77 -16.56 5.02
N GLY A 79 -0.52 -15.26 4.80
CA GLY A 79 -1.28 -14.40 3.89
C GLY A 79 -2.70 -14.07 4.34
N ASN A 80 -3.10 -14.42 5.56
CA ASN A 80 -4.47 -14.23 6.05
C ASN A 80 -4.68 -12.86 6.71
N GLU A 81 -3.61 -12.18 7.14
CA GLU A 81 -3.68 -10.85 7.72
C GLU A 81 -2.99 -9.83 6.81
N LEU A 82 -3.73 -8.77 6.50
CA LEU A 82 -3.23 -7.59 5.83
C LEU A 82 -3.38 -6.39 6.76
N SER A 83 -2.27 -5.74 7.09
CA SER A 83 -2.27 -4.43 7.73
C SER A 83 -1.96 -3.35 6.70
N LEU A 84 -2.81 -2.32 6.63
CA LEU A 84 -2.57 -1.11 5.84
C LEU A 84 -2.11 0.02 6.76
N VAL A 85 -0.88 0.48 6.57
CA VAL A 85 -0.29 1.57 7.34
C VAL A 85 -0.31 2.83 6.49
N VAL A 86 -0.93 3.88 7.01
CA VAL A 86 -1.08 5.18 6.34
C VAL A 86 -0.46 6.24 7.22
N VAL A 87 0.53 6.97 6.68
CA VAL A 87 1.28 8.00 7.40
C VAL A 87 1.13 9.32 6.65
N ASP A 88 0.49 10.31 7.27
CA ASP A 88 0.46 11.66 6.74
C ASP A 88 1.86 12.29 6.73
N GLY A 89 2.09 13.35 5.96
CA GLY A 89 3.38 14.01 5.91
C GLY A 89 3.34 15.36 5.21
N LYS A 90 4.50 16.01 5.11
CA LYS A 90 4.67 17.34 4.48
C LYS A 90 3.80 18.45 5.09
N GLN A 91 3.42 18.32 6.36
CA GLN A 91 2.57 19.27 7.08
C GLN A 91 3.28 19.74 8.35
N PRO A 92 3.92 20.93 8.32
CA PRO A 92 4.60 21.47 9.50
C PRO A 92 3.69 21.49 10.73
N HIS A 93 4.23 21.11 11.89
CA HIS A 93 3.51 21.01 13.18
C HIS A 93 2.38 19.98 13.25
N TYR A 94 2.19 19.16 12.21
CA TYR A 94 1.21 18.07 12.20
C TYR A 94 1.88 16.72 11.92
N SER A 95 2.49 16.56 10.74
CA SER A 95 3.27 15.38 10.39
C SER A 95 4.35 15.70 9.36
N GLU A 96 5.59 15.34 9.69
CA GLU A 96 6.71 15.42 8.75
C GLU A 96 6.70 14.24 7.75
N GLY A 97 6.04 13.14 8.11
CA GLY A 97 6.06 11.88 7.36
C GLY A 97 6.95 10.83 8.00
N ALA A 98 7.18 9.74 7.28
CA ALA A 98 8.08 8.67 7.68
C ALA A 98 9.10 8.35 6.58
N THR A 99 10.30 7.98 7.01
CA THR A 99 11.36 7.44 6.15
C THR A 99 11.07 5.98 5.79
N LEU A 100 11.74 5.43 4.78
CA LEU A 100 11.61 4.01 4.44
C LEU A 100 12.20 3.12 5.54
N THR A 101 13.27 3.58 6.22
CA THR A 101 13.81 2.90 7.41
C THR A 101 12.76 2.79 8.51
N GLN A 102 12.08 3.90 8.84
CA GLN A 102 11.01 3.90 9.85
C GLN A 102 9.83 3.02 9.44
N LEU A 103 9.45 3.01 8.16
CA LEU A 103 8.40 2.10 7.67
C LEU A 103 8.80 0.63 7.81
N THR A 104 10.06 0.30 7.52
CA THR A 104 10.59 -1.06 7.66
C THR A 104 10.57 -1.49 9.12
N GLU A 105 10.98 -0.62 10.05
CA GLU A 105 10.89 -0.87 11.49
C GLU A 105 9.44 -1.08 11.95
N MET A 106 8.49 -0.25 11.47
CA MET A 106 7.06 -0.45 11.74
C MET A 106 6.57 -1.80 11.23
N ALA A 107 6.95 -2.20 10.02
CA ALA A 107 6.58 -3.51 9.46
C ALA A 107 7.10 -4.66 10.31
N LEU A 108 8.37 -4.63 10.71
CA LEU A 108 8.97 -5.66 11.58
C LEU A 108 8.27 -5.72 12.95
N ASN A 109 7.91 -4.57 13.53
CA ASN A 109 7.14 -4.50 14.78
C ASN A 109 5.72 -5.07 14.64
N LEU A 110 5.16 -5.10 13.43
CA LEU A 110 3.90 -5.75 13.10
C LEU A 110 4.05 -7.24 12.76
N ASN A 111 5.23 -7.84 12.98
CA ASN A 111 5.56 -9.22 12.60
C ASN A 111 5.34 -9.51 11.10
N ALA A 112 5.64 -8.52 10.25
CA ALA A 112 5.55 -8.67 8.80
C ALA A 112 6.36 -9.88 8.31
N ASP A 113 5.75 -10.77 7.54
CA ASP A 113 6.51 -11.69 6.69
C ASP A 113 6.94 -10.97 5.40
N ALA A 114 6.04 -10.16 4.85
CA ALA A 114 6.33 -9.27 3.74
C ALA A 114 5.72 -7.88 3.93
N ALA A 115 6.40 -6.86 3.42
CA ALA A 115 5.90 -5.48 3.44
C ALA A 115 6.25 -4.73 2.16
N LEU A 116 5.30 -3.95 1.66
CA LEU A 116 5.37 -3.25 0.37
C LEU A 116 5.00 -1.78 0.56
N ASN A 117 5.90 -0.88 0.16
CA ASN A 117 5.59 0.54 0.03
C ASN A 117 4.77 0.79 -1.26
N LEU A 118 3.61 1.41 -1.09
CA LEU A 118 2.70 1.83 -2.16
C LEU A 118 2.91 3.31 -2.53
N ASP A 119 2.10 3.82 -3.46
CA ASP A 119 2.14 5.25 -3.80
C ASP A 119 1.81 6.11 -2.57
N GLY A 120 2.59 7.18 -2.39
CA GLY A 120 2.56 8.01 -1.20
C GLY A 120 2.58 9.50 -1.54
N GLY A 121 3.17 10.30 -0.65
CA GLY A 121 3.20 11.75 -0.80
C GLY A 121 1.79 12.34 -0.87
N GLY A 122 1.51 13.15 -1.88
CA GLY A 122 0.19 13.76 -2.02
C GLY A 122 -0.93 12.79 -2.41
N SER A 123 -0.59 11.55 -2.77
CA SER A 123 -1.57 10.49 -3.06
C SER A 123 -2.07 9.79 -1.79
N THR A 124 -1.34 9.90 -0.67
CA THR A 124 -1.67 9.22 0.60
C THR A 124 -3.06 9.62 1.09
N THR A 125 -4.01 8.70 0.94
CA THR A 125 -5.42 8.92 1.28
C THR A 125 -6.02 7.61 1.79
N LEU A 126 -6.67 7.66 2.95
CA LEU A 126 -7.50 6.59 3.49
C LEU A 126 -8.94 7.08 3.55
N ILE A 127 -9.84 6.41 2.83
CA ILE A 127 -11.26 6.74 2.81
C ILE A 127 -12.01 5.65 3.56
N ILE A 128 -13.00 6.06 4.36
CA ILE A 128 -14.00 5.16 4.93
C ILE A 128 -15.39 5.52 4.39
N GLU A 129 -16.19 4.51 4.10
CA GLU A 129 -17.62 4.69 3.84
C GLU A 129 -18.38 4.66 5.18
N THR A 130 -19.18 5.71 5.43
CA THR A 130 -20.07 5.79 6.59
C THR A 130 -21.52 5.95 6.12
N SER A 131 -22.47 5.93 7.06
CA SER A 131 -23.88 6.20 6.77
C SER A 131 -24.15 7.58 6.17
N SER A 132 -23.24 8.54 6.35
CA SER A 132 -23.32 9.89 5.78
C SER A 132 -22.53 10.04 4.46
N GLY A 133 -21.94 8.97 3.95
CA GLY A 133 -21.14 8.95 2.73
C GLY A 133 -19.65 8.66 2.97
N SER A 134 -18.86 8.73 1.91
CA SER A 134 -17.41 8.50 1.95
C SER A 134 -16.66 9.73 2.47
N GLN A 135 -15.74 9.54 3.40
CA GLN A 135 -14.91 10.62 3.96
C GLN A 135 -13.46 10.17 4.22
N PRO A 136 -12.48 11.09 4.13
CA PRO A 136 -11.10 10.77 4.49
C PRO A 136 -10.95 10.59 6.01
N LEU A 137 -10.13 9.62 6.40
CA LEU A 137 -9.72 9.39 7.80
C LEU A 137 -8.39 10.05 8.15
N ASN A 138 -7.53 10.30 7.16
CA ASN A 138 -6.26 10.99 7.32
C ASN A 138 -6.36 12.47 6.89
N ALA A 139 -5.25 13.20 6.91
CA ALA A 139 -5.14 14.56 6.39
C ALA A 139 -4.30 14.61 5.09
N PRO A 140 -4.88 14.29 3.92
CA PRO A 140 -4.17 14.39 2.65
C PRO A 140 -3.67 15.81 2.38
N ILE A 141 -2.52 15.92 1.70
CA ILE A 141 -2.00 17.22 1.26
C ILE A 141 -1.64 17.20 -0.22
N HIS A 142 -2.26 18.09 -0.99
CA HIS A 142 -1.97 18.28 -2.41
C HIS A 142 -1.80 19.75 -2.71
N THR A 143 -0.89 20.09 -3.64
CA THR A 143 -0.52 21.48 -4.00
C THR A 143 -0.20 22.41 -2.81
N LYS A 144 0.28 21.84 -1.69
CA LYS A 144 0.54 22.53 -0.40
C LYS A 144 -0.72 23.01 0.35
N TRP A 145 -1.89 22.50 0.00
CA TRP A 145 -3.14 22.75 0.70
C TRP A 145 -3.51 21.51 1.54
N PRO A 146 -3.53 21.62 2.89
CA PRO A 146 -4.02 20.56 3.75
C PRO A 146 -5.47 20.17 3.42
N LEU A 147 -5.81 18.90 3.69
CA LEU A 147 -7.12 18.28 3.44
C LEU A 147 -7.54 18.26 1.95
N ARG A 148 -6.62 18.54 1.03
CA ARG A 148 -6.87 18.46 -0.40
C ARG A 148 -6.42 17.11 -0.95
N GLN A 149 -7.39 16.30 -1.38
CA GLN A 149 -7.13 15.03 -2.04
C GLN A 149 -6.53 15.22 -3.44
N ARG A 150 -5.61 14.33 -3.83
CA ARG A 150 -5.03 14.27 -5.17
C ARG A 150 -5.81 13.27 -6.03
N PRO A 151 -6.14 13.59 -7.29
CA PRO A 151 -6.59 12.59 -8.24
C PRO A 151 -5.51 11.51 -8.44
N VAL A 152 -5.88 10.25 -8.23
CA VAL A 152 -5.01 9.07 -8.38
C VAL A 152 -5.54 8.15 -9.48
N ALA A 153 -4.67 7.32 -10.05
CA ALA A 153 -5.02 6.46 -11.18
C ALA A 153 -5.81 5.20 -10.78
N ASN A 154 -5.59 4.68 -9.58
CA ASN A 154 -6.29 3.54 -8.99
C ASN A 154 -6.29 3.63 -7.47
N ASN A 155 -6.95 2.67 -6.82
CA ASN A 155 -6.99 2.51 -5.37
C ASN A 155 -7.09 1.03 -5.00
N LEU A 156 -6.82 0.73 -3.72
CA LEU A 156 -7.11 -0.56 -3.09
C LEU A 156 -8.32 -0.38 -2.16
N GLY A 157 -9.42 -1.05 -2.48
CA GLY A 157 -10.64 -1.04 -1.66
C GLY A 157 -10.78 -2.32 -0.84
N ILE A 158 -11.17 -2.19 0.42
CA ILE A 158 -11.54 -3.33 1.28
C ILE A 158 -13.04 -3.27 1.54
N ARG A 159 -13.75 -4.36 1.23
CA ARG A 159 -15.18 -4.49 1.50
C ARG A 159 -15.39 -5.67 2.45
N ALA A 160 -15.85 -5.37 3.66
CA ALA A 160 -16.35 -6.40 4.57
C ALA A 160 -17.80 -6.71 4.23
N GLN A 161 -18.16 -8.00 4.19
CA GLN A 161 -19.57 -8.38 4.26
C GLN A 161 -20.03 -8.25 5.72
N PRO A 162 -21.28 -7.81 5.97
CA PRO A 162 -21.82 -7.82 7.32
C PRO A 162 -21.72 -9.25 7.89
N PRO A 163 -21.46 -9.42 9.20
CA PRO A 163 -21.64 -10.72 9.82
C PRO A 163 -23.08 -11.19 9.59
N ASN A 164 -23.23 -12.45 9.15
CA ASN A 164 -24.54 -13.10 8.96
C ASN A 164 -25.36 -13.13 10.25
#